data_AF-A0A351R986-F1
#
_entry.id   AF-A0A351R986-F1
#
_cell.length_a   1.000
_cell.length_b   1.000
_cell.length_c   1.000
_cell.angle_alpha   90.00
_cell.angle_beta   90.00
_cell.angle_gamma   90.00
#
_symmetry.space_group_name_H-M   'P 1'
#
loop_
_entity.id
_entity.type
_entity.pdbx_description
1 polymer ?
#
loop_
_entity_poly.entity_id
_entity_poly.type
_entity_poly.pdbx_seq_one_letter_code
_entity_poly.pdbx_strand_id
1 'polypeptide(L)'
;MDGSKLSPRNQPSEISSKLVHSINNCQGIAAKSVANLNAFLEFQKLEIEGRKMHVFQRCMHDQGYMENPEWVKFAEPISQKEAKTSGVSLNEAYEKFRRTQMVLIRVPHHHPLYWKISRESK
;
A
#
# COMPACT_ATOMS: atom_id res chain seq x y z
N MET A 1 9.62 -44.11 16.40
CA MET A 1 10.03 -43.00 15.53
C MET A 1 8.83 -42.70 14.65
N ASP A 2 8.15 -41.58 14.88
CA ASP A 2 7.13 -41.13 13.94
C ASP A 2 7.24 -39.61 13.81
N GLY A 3 7.88 -39.19 12.71
CA GLY A 3 8.20 -37.81 12.40
C GLY A 3 7.06 -37.21 11.60
N SER A 4 6.06 -36.65 12.29
CA SER A 4 5.08 -35.77 11.66
C SER A 4 5.79 -34.52 11.15
N LYS A 5 6.10 -34.49 9.84
CA LYS A 5 6.53 -33.28 9.14
C LYS A 5 5.40 -32.25 9.21
N LEU A 6 5.54 -31.31 10.14
CA LEU A 6 4.75 -30.10 10.19
C LEU A 6 4.97 -29.31 8.90
N SER A 7 3.86 -29.05 8.20
CA SER A 7 3.73 -28.19 7.03
C SER A 7 4.46 -26.85 7.22
N PRO A 8 5.16 -26.29 6.20
CA PRO A 8 5.78 -24.98 6.34
C PRO A 8 4.68 -23.93 6.50
N ARG A 9 4.58 -23.43 7.72
CA ARG A 9 3.69 -22.39 8.21
C ARG A 9 3.78 -21.17 7.27
N ASN A 10 2.65 -20.73 6.73
CA ASN A 10 2.47 -19.46 6.01
C ASN A 10 2.99 -18.29 6.87
N GLN A 11 4.29 -17.98 6.78
CA GLN A 11 4.90 -16.87 7.51
C GLN A 11 4.96 -15.65 6.58
N PRO A 12 4.50 -14.47 7.03
CA PRO A 12 4.65 -13.22 6.28
C PRO A 12 6.10 -13.02 5.84
N SER A 13 6.34 -12.53 4.61
CA SER A 13 7.69 -12.13 4.23
C SER A 13 8.11 -10.90 5.03
N GLU A 14 9.33 -10.92 5.54
CA GLU A 14 9.87 -9.84 6.36
C GLU A 14 10.19 -8.63 5.47
N ILE A 15 9.46 -7.53 5.67
CA ILE A 15 9.73 -6.26 5.01
C ILE A 15 10.98 -5.66 5.63
N SER A 16 11.87 -5.07 4.82
CA SER A 16 13.08 -4.43 5.35
C SER A 16 12.74 -3.39 6.41
N SER A 17 13.50 -3.38 7.50
CA SER A 17 13.33 -2.42 8.61
C SER A 17 13.37 -0.97 8.13
N LYS A 18 14.19 -0.67 7.12
CA LYS A 18 14.25 0.65 6.46
C LYS A 18 12.93 1.04 5.82
N LEU A 19 12.31 0.14 5.05
CA LEU A 19 11.02 0.41 4.41
C LEU A 19 9.92 0.61 5.46
N VAL A 20 9.90 -0.22 6.52
CA VAL A 20 8.95 -0.03 7.64
C VAL A 20 9.13 1.34 8.30
N HIS A 21 10.37 1.76 8.54
CA HIS A 21 10.66 3.07 9.11
C HIS A 21 10.17 4.21 8.20
N SER A 22 10.45 4.13 6.89
CA SER A 22 9.97 5.12 5.92
C SER A 22 8.44 5.19 5.85
N ILE A 23 7.74 4.04 5.85
CA ILE A 23 6.27 3.99 5.88
C ILE A 23 5.75 4.71 7.14
N ASN A 24 6.25 4.35 8.33
CA ASN A 24 5.80 4.95 9.58
C ASN A 24 6.04 6.47 9.61
N ASN A 25 7.22 6.92 9.18
CA ASN A 25 7.55 8.34 9.12
C ASN A 25 6.62 9.09 8.15
N CYS A 26 6.45 8.56 6.93
CA CYS A 26 5.59 9.18 5.92
C CYS A 26 4.11 9.16 6.32
N GLN A 27 3.63 8.15 7.05
CA GLN A 27 2.29 8.14 7.64
C GLN A 27 2.11 9.28 8.66
N GLY A 28 3.12 9.51 9.51
CA GLY A 28 3.11 10.61 10.46
C GLY A 28 3.03 11.99 9.78
N ILE A 29 3.80 12.18 8.70
CA ILE A 29 3.78 13.42 7.89
C ILE A 29 2.42 13.60 7.23
N ALA A 30 1.89 12.55 6.59
CA ALA A 30 0.59 12.59 5.92
C ALA A 30 -0.54 12.91 6.91
N ALA A 31 -0.55 12.28 8.09
CA ALA A 31 -1.54 12.58 9.12
C ALA A 31 -1.50 14.05 9.57
N LYS A 32 -0.29 14.60 9.80
CA LYS A 32 -0.11 16.01 10.20
C LYS A 32 -0.59 16.99 9.11
N SER A 33 -0.41 16.65 7.83
CA SER A 33 -0.79 17.52 6.71
C SER A 33 -2.29 17.82 6.63
N VAL A 34 -3.13 16.97 7.23
CA VAL A 34 -4.59 17.12 7.21
C VAL A 34 -5.20 17.30 8.60
N ALA A 35 -4.39 17.36 9.65
CA ALA A 35 -4.85 17.32 11.04
C ALA A 35 -5.84 18.45 11.43
N ASN A 36 -5.74 19.60 10.76
CA ASN A 36 -6.59 20.76 11.02
C ASN A 36 -7.71 20.95 9.97
N LEU A 37 -7.87 20.01 9.05
CA LEU A 37 -8.92 20.06 8.03
C LEU A 37 -10.21 19.46 8.59
N ASN A 38 -11.29 20.23 8.53
CA ASN A 38 -12.62 19.79 8.94
C ASN A 38 -13.47 19.47 7.70
N ALA A 39 -14.18 18.34 7.73
CA ALA A 39 -15.15 17.97 6.72
C ALA A 39 -16.57 18.26 7.20
N PHE A 40 -17.29 19.10 6.47
CA PHE A 40 -18.70 19.42 6.69
C PHE A 40 -19.62 18.66 5.74
N LEU A 41 -19.10 18.26 4.58
CA LEU A 41 -19.80 17.51 3.55
C LEU A 41 -19.07 16.19 3.27
N GLU A 42 -19.79 15.14 2.88
CA GLU A 42 -19.20 13.80 2.68
C GLU A 42 -18.08 13.79 1.64
N PHE A 43 -18.21 14.57 0.56
CA PHE A 43 -17.15 14.65 -0.45
C PHE A 43 -15.85 15.25 0.10
N GLN A 44 -15.93 16.13 1.11
CA GLN A 44 -14.75 16.73 1.73
C GLN A 44 -13.96 15.69 2.53
N LYS A 45 -14.61 14.65 3.08
CA LYS A 45 -13.91 13.51 3.70
C LYS A 45 -13.06 12.78 2.66
N LEU A 46 -13.60 12.57 1.47
CA LEU A 46 -12.88 11.94 0.35
C LEU A 46 -11.71 12.81 -0.14
N GLU A 47 -11.90 14.13 -0.21
CA GLU A 47 -10.82 15.06 -0.53
C GLU A 47 -9.69 15.03 0.50
N ILE A 48 -10.01 15.03 1.79
CA ILE A 48 -9.03 14.99 2.87
C ILE A 48 -8.20 13.70 2.80
N GLU A 49 -8.85 12.55 2.63
CA GLU A 49 -8.13 11.28 2.48
C GLU A 49 -7.31 11.23 1.18
N GLY A 50 -7.80 11.82 0.09
CA GLY A 50 -7.03 11.99 -1.15
C GLY A 50 -5.77 12.82 -0.95
N ARG A 51 -5.86 13.97 -0.27
CA ARG A 51 -4.73 14.84 0.06
C ARG A 51 -3.71 14.13 0.95
N LYS A 52 -4.17 13.43 1.99
CA LYS A 52 -3.33 12.63 2.89
C LYS A 52 -2.55 11.56 2.14
N MET A 53 -3.21 10.80 1.26
CA MET A 53 -2.54 9.76 0.46
C MET A 53 -1.55 10.34 -0.55
N HIS A 54 -1.85 11.51 -1.13
CA HIS A 54 -0.91 12.19 -2.02
C HIS A 54 0.37 12.62 -1.29
N VAL A 55 0.24 13.20 -0.07
CA VAL A 55 1.40 13.55 0.77
C VAL A 55 2.19 12.31 1.17
N PHE A 56 1.50 11.23 1.54
CA PHE A 56 2.15 9.94 1.85
C PHE A 56 2.97 9.42 0.66
N GLN A 57 2.37 9.38 -0.54
CA GLN A 57 3.04 8.91 -1.75
C GLN A 57 4.27 9.74 -2.07
N ARG A 58 4.14 11.08 -2.01
CA ARG A 58 5.25 11.99 -2.28
C ARG A 58 6.40 11.80 -1.29
N CYS A 59 6.08 11.67 -0.01
CA CYS A 59 7.09 11.36 1.01
C CYS A 59 7.83 10.06 0.70
N MET A 60 7.13 9.00 0.31
CA MET A 60 7.77 7.73 -0.06
C MET A 60 8.67 7.86 -1.30
N HIS A 61 8.26 8.66 -2.29
CA HIS A 61 9.11 8.99 -3.44
C HIS A 61 10.38 9.74 -3.01
N ASP A 62 10.26 10.72 -2.11
CA ASP A 62 11.40 11.46 -1.55
C ASP A 62 12.34 10.54 -0.74
N GLN A 63 11.83 9.44 -0.20
CA GLN A 63 12.61 8.38 0.46
C GLN A 63 13.23 7.37 -0.52
N GLY A 64 13.07 7.56 -1.83
CA GLY A 64 13.62 6.70 -2.88
C GLY A 64 12.81 5.43 -3.15
N TYR A 65 11.52 5.41 -2.77
CA TYR A 65 10.62 4.31 -3.08
C TYR A 65 9.69 4.66 -4.24
N MET A 66 9.47 3.68 -5.12
CA MET A 66 8.56 3.79 -6.26
C MET A 66 7.59 2.61 -6.28
N GLU A 67 6.53 2.74 -7.07
CA GLU A 67 5.59 1.63 -7.32
C GLU A 67 6.34 0.46 -7.96
N ASN A 68 6.07 -0.73 -7.46
CA ASN A 68 6.64 -1.97 -7.94
C ASN A 68 5.84 -2.50 -9.14
N PRO A 69 6.44 -2.61 -10.34
CA PRO A 69 5.74 -3.15 -11.52
C PRO A 69 5.23 -4.58 -11.34
N GLU A 70 5.90 -5.40 -10.53
CA GLU A 70 5.43 -6.76 -10.23
C GLU A 70 4.19 -6.73 -9.33
N TRP A 71 4.06 -5.72 -8.47
CA TRP A 71 2.83 -5.49 -7.72
C TRP A 71 1.69 -5.04 -8.63
N VAL A 72 1.95 -4.20 -9.63
CA VAL A 72 0.93 -3.75 -10.60
C VAL A 72 0.32 -4.94 -11.34
N LYS A 73 1.17 -5.85 -11.87
CA LYS A 73 0.71 -7.08 -12.53
C LYS A 73 -0.10 -7.98 -11.59
N PHE A 74 0.30 -8.07 -10.33
CA PHE A 74 -0.44 -8.82 -9.31
C PHE A 74 -1.80 -8.17 -8.98
N ALA A 75 -1.86 -6.84 -8.95
CA ALA A 75 -3.05 -6.06 -8.60
C ALA A 75 -4.13 -6.06 -9.69
N GLU A 76 -3.75 -6.16 -10.96
CA GLU A 76 -4.66 -6.08 -12.10
C GLU A 76 -5.82 -7.10 -12.05
N PRO A 77 -5.57 -8.43 -11.99
CA PRO A 77 -6.66 -9.42 -11.95
C PRO A 77 -7.51 -9.32 -10.67
N ILE A 78 -6.92 -8.89 -9.56
CA ILE A 78 -7.63 -8.65 -8.28
C ILE A 78 -8.62 -7.50 -8.45
N SER A 79 -8.16 -6.39 -9.03
CA SER A 79 -8.96 -5.18 -9.24
C SER A 79 -10.07 -5.41 -10.26
N GLN A 80 -9.80 -6.19 -11.32
CA GLN A 80 -10.83 -6.59 -12.28
C GLN A 80 -11.93 -7.45 -11.65
N LYS A 81 -11.56 -8.38 -10.76
CA LYS A 81 -12.54 -9.19 -10.02
C LYS A 81 -13.39 -8.31 -9.11
N GLU A 82 -12.76 -7.44 -8.32
CA GLU A 82 -13.43 -6.52 -7.40
C GLU A 82 -14.39 -5.56 -8.14
N ALA A 83 -13.97 -5.01 -9.29
CA ALA A 83 -14.82 -4.13 -10.10
C ALA A 83 -16.12 -4.84 -10.53
N LYS A 84 -16.02 -6.10 -10.98
CA LYS A 84 -17.18 -6.92 -11.37
C LYS A 84 -18.07 -7.26 -10.19
N THR A 85 -17.50 -7.66 -9.05
CA THR A 85 -18.28 -8.10 -7.89
C THR A 85 -18.96 -6.95 -7.16
N SER A 86 -18.32 -5.80 -7.11
CA SER A 86 -18.77 -4.62 -6.35
C SER A 86 -19.54 -3.62 -7.21
N GLY A 87 -19.62 -3.84 -8.53
CA GLY A 87 -20.35 -2.95 -9.46
C GLY A 87 -19.72 -1.56 -9.62
N VAL A 88 -18.40 -1.45 -9.38
CA VAL A 88 -17.63 -0.20 -9.44
C VAL A 88 -16.75 -0.16 -10.69
N SER A 89 -16.22 1.01 -11.03
CA SER A 89 -15.25 1.13 -12.12
C SER A 89 -13.95 0.38 -11.79
N LEU A 90 -13.25 -0.11 -12.82
CA LEU A 90 -11.93 -0.74 -12.65
C LEU A 90 -10.94 0.20 -11.96
N ASN A 91 -10.96 1.49 -12.32
CA ASN A 91 -10.08 2.49 -11.73
C ASN A 91 -10.36 2.67 -10.23
N GLU A 92 -11.63 2.72 -9.83
CA GLU A 92 -12.01 2.81 -8.42
C GLU A 92 -11.59 1.58 -7.63
N ALA A 93 -11.83 0.38 -8.17
CA ALA A 93 -11.38 -0.88 -7.55
C ALA A 93 -9.86 -0.92 -7.39
N TYR A 94 -9.12 -0.52 -8.44
CA TYR A 94 -7.66 -0.45 -8.43
C TYR A 94 -7.15 0.56 -7.40
N GLU A 95 -7.65 1.80 -7.41
CA GLU A 95 -7.22 2.84 -6.47
C GLU A 95 -7.53 2.47 -5.02
N LYS A 96 -8.69 1.85 -4.75
CA LYS A 96 -9.04 1.33 -3.43
C LYS A 96 -8.03 0.27 -2.99
N PHE A 97 -7.71 -0.71 -3.85
CA PHE A 97 -6.73 -1.74 -3.54
C PHE A 97 -5.34 -1.13 -3.32
N ARG A 98 -4.88 -0.28 -4.23
CA ARG A 98 -3.61 0.43 -4.20
C ARG A 98 -3.38 1.16 -2.88
N ARG A 99 -4.35 1.96 -2.43
CA ARG A 99 -4.25 2.71 -1.16
C ARG A 99 -4.05 1.81 0.05
N THR A 100 -4.67 0.62 0.06
CA THR A 100 -4.46 -0.35 1.16
C THR A 100 -3.04 -0.92 1.14
N GLN A 101 -2.53 -1.25 -0.04
CA GLN A 101 -1.22 -1.89 -0.19
C GLN A 101 -0.06 -0.94 0.09
N MET A 102 -0.25 0.36 -0.20
CA MET A 102 0.73 1.43 0.07
C MET A 102 1.15 1.54 1.54
N VAL A 103 0.30 1.14 2.49
CA VAL A 103 0.55 1.33 3.93
C VAL A 103 0.88 0.03 4.67
N LEU A 104 0.95 -1.11 3.97
CA LEU A 104 1.22 -2.40 4.60
C LEU A 104 2.68 -2.52 5.04
N ILE A 105 2.86 -2.81 6.32
CA ILE A 105 4.15 -3.15 6.95
C ILE A 105 4.36 -4.67 7.10
N ARG A 106 3.37 -5.47 6.71
CA ARG A 106 3.42 -6.93 6.65
C ARG A 106 2.63 -7.40 5.44
N VAL A 107 3.20 -8.28 4.63
CA VAL A 107 2.50 -8.89 3.50
C VAL A 107 2.58 -10.42 3.58
N PRO A 108 1.54 -11.15 3.12
CA PRO A 108 1.62 -12.60 2.98
C PRO A 108 2.81 -13.03 2.12
N HIS A 109 3.35 -14.21 2.42
CA HIS A 109 4.38 -14.81 1.59
C HIS A 109 3.89 -14.90 0.13
N HIS A 110 4.77 -14.60 -0.83
CA HIS A 110 4.50 -14.53 -2.28
C HIS A 110 3.67 -13.35 -2.80
N HIS A 111 3.26 -12.39 -1.96
CA HIS A 111 2.72 -11.14 -2.48
C HIS A 111 3.85 -10.14 -2.74
N PRO A 112 3.95 -9.57 -3.95
CA PRO A 112 4.90 -8.49 -4.20
C PRO A 112 4.56 -7.29 -3.31
N LEU A 113 5.58 -6.64 -2.77
CA LEU A 113 5.41 -5.38 -2.06
C LEU A 113 5.01 -4.26 -3.03
N TYR A 114 4.14 -3.35 -2.61
CA TYR A 114 3.80 -2.16 -3.38
C TYR A 114 5.04 -1.28 -3.62
N TRP A 115 5.86 -1.08 -2.59
CA TRP A 115 7.06 -0.24 -2.66
C TRP A 115 8.29 -1.06 -3.06
N LYS A 116 9.06 -0.54 -4.01
CA LYS A 116 10.44 -0.97 -4.29
C LYS A 116 11.38 0.22 -4.28
N ILE A 117 12.66 0.00 -3.99
CA ILE A 117 13.69 1.04 -4.12
C ILE A 117 13.82 1.42 -5.59
N SER A 118 13.80 2.72 -5.91
CA SER A 118 14.18 3.20 -7.24
C SER A 118 15.68 2.98 -7.42
N ARG A 119 16.10 2.33 -8.52
CA ARG A 119 17.51 2.12 -8.84
C ARG A 119 18.16 3.40 -9.37
N GLU A 120 17.96 4.51 -8.69
CA GLU A 120 18.69 5.75 -8.90
C GLU A 120 19.52 6.03 -7.64
N SER A 121 20.43 5.11 -7.31
CA SER A 121 21.60 5.50 -6.52
C SER A 121 22.60 6.10 -7.50
N LYS A 122 22.91 7.39 -7.31
CA LYS A 122 24.19 7.94 -7.76
C LYS A 122 25.35 7.12 -7.18
#